data_AF-A0A1H1KLK9-F1
#
_entry.id   AF-A0A1H1KLK9-F1
#
_cell.length_a   1.000
_cell.length_b   1.000
_cell.length_c   1.000
_cell.angle_alpha   90.00
_cell.angle_beta   90.00
_cell.angle_gamma   90.00
#
_symmetry.space_group_name_H-M   'P 1'
#
loop_
_entity.id
_entity.type
_entity.pdbx_description
1 polymer ?
#
loop_
_entity_poly.entity_id
_entity_poly.type
_entity_poly.pdbx_seq_one_letter_code
_entity_poly.pdbx_strand_id
1 'polypeptide(L)'
;MQKRLQSIKRVIAVQEQLRRLAEGKLADLARREAGLHTSRRELVGALNEDQALHGLFIEAMARRVTSLSKDLAKVERAKEVQAKHLREETGRLKRAERIAGSLDREYQAALDKKELAELIDRLVSQGTPESGRSLAVDPVRDDGPTPEDAGDGAPQSRRASLR
;
A
#
# COMPACT_ATOMS: atom_id res chain seq x y z
N MET A 1 5.88 -6.86 10.79
CA MET A 1 4.80 -6.56 9.82
C MET A 1 3.80 -5.53 10.34
N GLN A 2 3.23 -5.69 11.54
CA GLN A 2 2.25 -4.76 12.11
C GLN A 2 2.67 -3.27 12.11
N LYS A 3 3.91 -2.94 12.53
CA LYS A 3 4.44 -1.56 12.48
C LYS A 3 4.48 -0.98 11.06
N ARG A 4 4.82 -1.81 10.05
CA ARG A 4 4.82 -1.40 8.64
C ARG A 4 3.40 -1.14 8.14
N LEU A 5 2.43 -1.98 8.54
CA LEU A 5 1.01 -1.81 8.23
C LEU A 5 0.44 -0.52 8.84
N GLN A 6 0.79 -0.21 10.09
CA GLN A 6 0.38 1.04 10.73
C GLN A 6 1.03 2.26 10.05
N SER A 7 2.30 2.13 9.63
CA SER A 7 2.99 3.20 8.91
C SER A 7 2.33 3.51 7.56
N ILE A 8 1.99 2.50 6.77
CA ILE A 8 1.34 2.72 5.47
C ILE A 8 -0.07 3.29 5.62
N LYS A 9 -0.82 2.90 6.67
CA LYS A 9 -2.12 3.52 6.99
C LYS A 9 -2.01 5.01 7.27
N ARG A 10 -0.96 5.44 7.98
CA ARG A 10 -0.68 6.88 8.19
C ARG A 10 -0.35 7.60 6.89
N VAL A 11 0.44 6.98 6.01
CA VAL A 11 0.72 7.53 4.68
C VAL A 11 -0.56 7.71 3.87
N ILE A 12 -1.44 6.71 3.85
CA ILE A 12 -2.76 6.81 3.18
C ILE A 12 -3.55 8.00 3.72
N ALA A 13 -3.65 8.15 5.04
CA ALA A 13 -4.38 9.26 5.65
C ALA A 13 -3.84 10.63 5.20
N VAL A 14 -2.51 10.80 5.13
CA VAL A 14 -1.90 12.02 4.61
C VAL A 14 -2.21 12.23 3.12
N GLN A 15 -2.10 11.17 2.31
CA GLN A 15 -2.39 11.25 0.88
C GLN A 15 -3.86 11.60 0.60
N GLU A 16 -4.80 11.09 1.42
CA GLU A 16 -6.20 11.50 1.35
C GLU A 16 -6.38 12.98 1.66
N GLN A 17 -5.70 13.50 2.69
CA GLN A 17 -5.76 14.92 3.03
C GLN A 17 -5.19 15.79 1.90
N LEU A 18 -4.06 15.40 1.32
CA LEU A 18 -3.46 16.11 0.18
C LEU A 18 -4.38 16.09 -1.05
N ARG A 19 -5.02 14.96 -1.34
CA ARG A 19 -6.04 14.87 -2.40
C ARG A 19 -7.21 15.82 -2.14
N ARG A 20 -7.78 15.82 -0.93
CA ARG A 20 -8.90 16.71 -0.56
C ARG A 20 -8.52 18.19 -0.67
N LEU A 21 -7.32 18.56 -0.25
CA LEU A 21 -6.80 19.92 -0.43
C LEU A 21 -6.67 20.29 -1.91
N ALA A 22 -6.22 19.35 -2.74
CA ALA A 22 -6.10 19.57 -4.18
C ALA A 22 -7.48 19.70 -4.86
N GLU A 23 -8.47 18.93 -4.43
CA GLU A 23 -9.87 19.04 -4.86
C GLU A 23 -10.46 20.40 -4.47
N GLY A 24 -10.26 20.83 -3.21
CA GLY A 24 -10.70 22.13 -2.72
C GLY A 24 -10.14 23.29 -3.55
N LYS A 25 -8.83 23.29 -3.82
CA LYS A 25 -8.19 24.30 -4.68
C LYS A 25 -8.78 24.35 -6.08
N LEU A 26 -9.09 23.19 -6.68
CA LEU A 26 -9.71 23.13 -8.01
C LEU A 26 -11.13 23.70 -7.97
N ALA A 27 -11.90 23.40 -6.93
CA ALA A 27 -13.23 23.95 -6.72
C ALA A 27 -13.19 25.48 -6.52
N ASP A 28 -12.20 25.99 -5.79
CA ASP A 28 -12.00 27.43 -5.60
C ASP A 28 -11.72 28.13 -6.94
N LEU A 29 -10.86 27.54 -7.77
CA LEU A 29 -10.56 28.06 -9.11
C LEU A 29 -11.81 28.05 -10.01
N ALA A 30 -12.61 26.99 -9.96
CA ALA A 30 -13.87 26.92 -10.70
C ALA A 30 -14.87 28.00 -10.25
N ARG A 31 -14.97 28.28 -8.94
CA ARG A 31 -15.80 29.38 -8.42
C ARG A 31 -15.31 30.74 -8.90
N ARG A 32 -13.99 30.96 -8.91
CA ARG A 32 -13.38 32.22 -9.43
C ARG A 32 -13.67 32.42 -10.90
N GLU A 33 -13.51 31.38 -11.72
CA GLU A 33 -13.84 31.40 -13.15
C GLU A 33 -15.31 31.75 -13.38
N ALA A 34 -16.23 31.10 -12.66
CA ALA A 34 -17.66 31.40 -12.74
C ALA A 34 -17.98 32.86 -12.36
N GLY A 35 -17.31 33.39 -11.33
CA GLY A 35 -17.40 34.80 -10.95
C GLY A 35 -16.92 35.73 -12.06
N LEU A 36 -15.76 35.47 -12.64
CA LEU A 36 -15.22 36.26 -13.76
C LEU A 36 -16.12 36.23 -15.00
N HIS A 37 -16.70 35.08 -15.35
CA HIS A 37 -17.68 34.99 -16.43
C HIS A 37 -18.94 35.80 -16.14
N THR A 38 -19.41 35.79 -14.91
CA THR A 38 -20.58 36.56 -14.49
C THR A 38 -20.29 38.06 -14.62
N SER A 39 -19.17 38.54 -14.06
CA SER A 39 -18.75 39.94 -14.20
C SER A 39 -18.56 40.37 -15.66
N ARG A 40 -18.04 39.48 -16.52
CA ARG A 40 -17.90 39.76 -17.95
C ARG A 40 -19.27 39.87 -18.64
N ARG A 41 -20.23 38.99 -18.31
CA ARG A 41 -21.59 39.04 -18.86
C ARG A 41 -22.33 40.29 -18.42
N GLU A 42 -22.27 40.64 -17.13
CA GLU A 42 -22.89 41.85 -16.60
C GLU A 42 -22.35 43.11 -17.29
N LEU A 43 -21.03 43.17 -17.48
CA LEU A 43 -20.38 44.30 -18.14
C LEU A 43 -20.81 44.44 -19.61
N VAL A 44 -20.87 43.32 -20.34
CA VAL A 44 -21.37 43.31 -21.73
C VAL A 44 -22.88 43.59 -21.79
N GLY A 45 -23.66 43.14 -20.80
CA GLY A 45 -25.08 43.44 -20.68
C GLY A 45 -25.34 44.94 -20.51
N ALA A 46 -24.61 45.58 -19.58
CA ALA A 46 -24.68 47.03 -19.39
C ALA A 46 -24.33 47.82 -20.67
N LEU A 47 -23.39 47.31 -21.49
CA LEU A 47 -23.05 47.89 -22.79
C LEU A 47 -24.15 47.74 -23.85
N ASN A 48 -25.12 46.85 -23.66
CA ASN A 48 -26.21 46.71 -24.62
C ASN A 48 -27.43 47.57 -24.24
N GLU A 49 -27.53 48.02 -22.99
CA GLU A 49 -28.72 48.69 -22.44
C GLU A 49 -28.63 50.23 -22.47
N ASP A 50 -27.45 50.86 -22.34
CA ASP A 50 -27.34 52.30 -22.02
C ASP A 50 -26.92 53.22 -23.19
N GLN A 51 -27.80 53.44 -24.18
CA GLN A 51 -27.48 54.15 -25.44
C GLN A 51 -26.96 55.59 -25.31
N ALA A 52 -27.28 56.32 -24.23
CA ALA A 52 -27.00 57.76 -24.14
C ALA A 52 -25.57 58.10 -23.68
N LEU A 53 -24.90 57.24 -22.91
CA LEU A 53 -23.58 57.49 -22.33
C LEU A 53 -22.45 56.61 -22.92
N HIS A 54 -22.77 55.79 -23.92
CA HIS A 54 -21.86 54.82 -24.54
C HIS A 54 -20.50 55.39 -24.93
N GLY A 55 -20.48 56.51 -25.65
CA GLY A 55 -19.24 57.11 -26.17
C GLY A 55 -18.20 57.43 -25.09
N LEU A 56 -18.63 57.80 -23.88
CA LEU A 56 -17.75 58.24 -22.80
C LEU A 56 -17.12 57.07 -22.02
N PHE A 57 -17.76 55.90 -22.00
CA PHE A 57 -17.33 54.77 -21.18
C PHE A 57 -16.85 53.54 -21.98
N ILE A 58 -17.04 53.52 -23.30
CA ILE A 58 -16.62 52.40 -24.17
C ILE A 58 -15.15 52.02 -23.95
N GLU A 59 -14.24 52.99 -23.88
CA GLU A 59 -12.81 52.68 -23.76
C GLU A 59 -12.47 52.05 -22.40
N ALA A 60 -13.00 52.60 -21.30
CA ALA A 60 -12.81 52.05 -19.96
C ALA A 60 -13.40 50.64 -19.83
N MET A 61 -14.59 50.43 -20.41
CA MET A 61 -15.27 49.14 -20.41
C MET A 61 -14.54 48.10 -21.28
N ALA A 62 -14.06 48.48 -22.47
CA ALA A 62 -13.24 47.62 -23.32
C ALA A 62 -11.98 47.17 -22.59
N ARG A 63 -11.26 48.10 -21.94
CA ARG A 63 -10.09 47.78 -21.10
C ARG A 63 -10.45 46.80 -19.98
N ARG A 64 -11.62 46.95 -19.35
CA ARG A 64 -12.09 46.04 -18.31
C ARG A 64 -12.43 44.65 -18.85
N VAL A 65 -13.09 44.53 -20.00
CA VAL A 65 -13.33 43.22 -20.67
C VAL A 65 -12.01 42.53 -21.01
N THR A 66 -11.04 43.28 -21.54
CA THR A 66 -9.71 42.74 -21.82
C THR A 66 -9.03 42.25 -20.55
N SER A 67 -9.13 43.00 -19.44
CA SER A 67 -8.61 42.57 -18.14
C SER A 67 -9.27 41.28 -17.64
N LEU A 68 -10.61 41.21 -17.68
CA LEU A 68 -11.35 40.02 -17.27
C LEU A 68 -10.99 38.80 -18.13
N SER A 69 -10.77 39.00 -19.42
CA SER A 69 -10.33 37.94 -20.34
C SER A 69 -8.92 37.43 -20.01
N LYS A 70 -8.00 38.35 -19.64
CA LYS A 70 -6.66 37.96 -19.16
C LYS A 70 -6.74 37.18 -17.86
N ASP A 71 -7.61 37.58 -16.94
CA ASP A 71 -7.76 36.89 -15.66
C ASP A 71 -8.43 35.51 -15.81
N LEU A 72 -9.41 35.38 -16.71
CA LEU A 72 -9.97 34.08 -17.10
C LEU A 72 -8.88 33.14 -17.63
N ALA A 73 -8.05 33.61 -18.57
CA ALA A 73 -6.96 32.80 -19.12
C ALA A 73 -5.93 32.38 -18.06
N LYS A 74 -5.68 33.23 -17.03
CA LYS A 74 -4.83 32.84 -15.89
C LYS A 74 -5.49 31.75 -15.05
N VAL A 75 -6.79 31.88 -14.76
CA VAL A 75 -7.53 30.89 -13.98
C VAL A 75 -7.62 29.56 -14.72
N GLU A 76 -7.87 29.55 -16.03
CA GLU A 76 -7.87 28.35 -16.87
C GLU A 76 -6.54 27.60 -16.79
N ARG A 77 -5.41 28.29 -16.99
CA ARG A 77 -4.07 27.69 -16.83
C ARG A 77 -3.85 27.15 -15.42
N ALA A 78 -4.28 27.90 -14.40
CA ALA A 78 -4.17 27.44 -13.01
C ALA A 78 -5.01 26.18 -12.77
N LYS A 79 -6.21 26.08 -13.35
CA LYS A 79 -7.06 24.88 -13.28
C LYS A 79 -6.39 23.69 -13.95
N GLU A 80 -5.77 23.87 -15.12
CA GLU A 80 -5.05 22.78 -15.80
C GLU A 80 -3.90 22.24 -14.95
N VAL A 81 -3.09 23.14 -14.37
CA VAL A 81 -1.99 22.76 -13.46
C VAL A 81 -2.54 22.05 -12.23
N GLN A 82 -3.59 22.60 -11.61
CA GLN A 82 -4.19 22.02 -10.42
C GLN A 82 -4.85 20.66 -10.70
N ALA A 83 -5.44 20.48 -11.87
CA ALA A 83 -6.00 19.19 -12.30
C ALA A 83 -4.91 18.13 -12.51
N LYS A 84 -3.74 18.51 -13.05
CA LYS A 84 -2.58 17.62 -13.11
C LYS A 84 -2.12 17.21 -11.71
N HIS A 85 -1.97 18.17 -10.81
CA HIS A 85 -1.61 17.90 -9.41
C HIS A 85 -2.61 16.97 -8.71
N LEU A 86 -3.91 17.18 -8.91
CA LEU A 86 -4.94 16.29 -8.34
C LEU A 86 -4.82 14.85 -8.85
N ARG A 87 -4.51 14.66 -10.15
CA ARG A 87 -4.27 13.33 -10.72
C ARG A 87 -3.04 12.67 -10.09
N GLU A 88 -1.98 13.43 -9.85
CA GLU A 88 -0.76 12.94 -9.19
C GLU A 88 -1.05 12.47 -7.75
N GLU A 89 -1.72 13.29 -6.95
CA GLU A 89 -2.12 12.95 -5.57
C GLU A 89 -3.04 11.72 -5.55
N THR A 90 -4.02 11.66 -6.46
CA THR A 90 -4.87 10.48 -6.61
C THR A 90 -4.07 9.23 -6.97
N GLY A 91 -3.07 9.37 -7.84
CA GLY A 91 -2.17 8.28 -8.21
C GLY A 91 -1.30 7.82 -7.04
N ARG A 92 -0.79 8.75 -6.23
CA ARG A 92 -0.02 8.45 -5.01
C ARG A 92 -0.87 7.70 -3.98
N LEU A 93 -2.09 8.17 -3.73
CA LEU A 93 -3.06 7.48 -2.87
C LEU A 93 -3.32 6.05 -3.34
N LYS A 94 -3.67 5.85 -4.62
CA LYS A 94 -3.92 4.51 -5.18
C LYS A 94 -2.72 3.57 -5.04
N ARG A 95 -1.50 4.08 -5.19
CA ARG A 95 -0.29 3.26 -4.97
C ARG A 95 -0.13 2.88 -3.49
N ALA A 96 -0.36 3.81 -2.58
CA ALA A 96 -0.29 3.55 -1.14
C ALA A 96 -1.33 2.51 -0.70
N GLU A 97 -2.57 2.60 -1.20
CA GLU A 97 -3.64 1.63 -0.97
C GLU A 97 -3.27 0.24 -1.45
N ARG A 98 -2.70 0.11 -2.66
CA ARG A 98 -2.25 -1.19 -3.19
C ARG A 98 -1.16 -1.82 -2.31
N ILE A 99 -0.18 -1.01 -1.88
CA ILE A 99 0.89 -1.48 -0.98
C ILE A 99 0.30 -1.93 0.35
N ALA A 100 -0.62 -1.16 0.93
CA ALA A 100 -1.31 -1.54 2.16
C ALA A 100 -2.07 -2.86 2.01
N GLY A 101 -2.79 -3.05 0.90
CA GLY A 101 -3.50 -4.31 0.64
C GLY A 101 -2.58 -5.52 0.41
N SER A 102 -1.36 -5.34 -0.08
CA SER A 102 -0.35 -6.42 -0.12
C SER A 102 0.13 -6.75 1.29
N LEU A 103 0.53 -5.72 2.05
CA LEU A 103 1.05 -5.89 3.41
C LEU A 103 0.02 -6.49 4.37
N ASP A 104 -1.25 -6.16 4.20
CA ASP A 104 -2.34 -6.71 5.00
C ASP A 104 -2.50 -8.21 4.74
N ARG A 105 -2.52 -8.62 3.46
CA ARG A 105 -2.56 -10.04 3.08
C ARG A 105 -1.35 -10.83 3.58
N GLU A 106 -0.15 -10.28 3.45
CA GLU A 106 1.08 -10.89 3.99
C GLU A 106 1.02 -11.03 5.51
N TYR A 107 0.45 -10.03 6.20
CA TYR A 107 0.31 -10.07 7.65
C TYR A 107 -0.70 -11.11 8.11
N GLN A 108 -1.87 -11.20 7.46
CA GLN A 108 -2.87 -12.23 7.77
C GLN A 108 -2.32 -13.63 7.52
N ALA A 109 -1.69 -13.89 6.38
CA ALA A 109 -1.07 -15.19 6.11
C ALA A 109 0.01 -15.57 7.15
N ALA A 110 0.74 -14.60 7.67
CA ALA A 110 1.71 -14.83 8.75
C ALA A 110 1.05 -15.11 10.10
N LEU A 111 -0.10 -14.50 10.40
CA LEU A 111 -0.89 -14.80 11.59
C LEU A 111 -1.50 -16.19 11.51
N ASP A 112 -2.17 -16.53 10.41
CA ASP A 112 -2.80 -17.84 10.19
C ASP A 112 -1.77 -18.97 10.34
N LYS A 113 -0.57 -18.80 9.77
CA LYS A 113 0.52 -19.77 9.88
C LYS A 113 0.99 -19.94 11.34
N LYS A 114 1.07 -18.84 12.09
CA LYS A 114 1.48 -18.83 13.50
C LYS A 114 0.43 -19.52 14.36
N GLU A 115 -0.85 -19.21 14.16
CA GLU A 115 -1.97 -19.83 14.88
C GLU A 115 -2.06 -21.33 14.60
N LEU A 116 -1.90 -21.74 13.34
CA LEU A 116 -1.86 -23.16 12.97
C LEU A 116 -0.69 -23.89 13.64
N ALA A 117 0.51 -23.31 13.64
CA ALA A 117 1.67 -23.89 14.31
C ALA A 117 1.42 -24.06 15.81
N GLU A 118 0.86 -23.03 16.46
CA GLU A 118 0.51 -23.09 17.88
C GLU A 118 -0.56 -24.16 18.19
N LEU A 119 -1.53 -24.36 17.30
CA LEU A 119 -2.53 -25.43 17.45
C LEU A 119 -1.91 -26.83 17.31
N ILE A 120 -1.01 -27.01 16.34
CA ILE A 120 -0.27 -28.27 16.16
C ILE A 120 0.58 -28.56 17.39
N ASP A 121 1.34 -27.58 17.89
CA ASP A 121 2.17 -27.74 19.10
C ASP A 121 1.35 -28.13 20.33
N ARG A 122 0.16 -27.52 20.50
CA ARG A 122 -0.78 -27.90 21.58
C ARG A 122 -1.29 -29.33 21.42
N LEU A 123 -1.61 -29.76 20.19
CA LEU A 123 -2.08 -31.12 19.94
C LEU A 123 -0.98 -32.16 20.19
N VAL A 124 0.24 -31.89 19.75
CA VAL A 124 1.40 -32.77 19.97
C VAL A 124 1.74 -32.87 21.46
N SER A 125 1.72 -31.75 22.18
CA SER A 125 2.00 -31.73 23.63
C SER A 125 0.90 -32.38 24.49
N GLN A 126 -0.35 -32.39 24.04
CA GLN A 126 -1.44 -33.14 24.68
C GLN A 126 -1.45 -34.63 24.31
N GLY A 127 -0.84 -35.00 23.18
CA GLY A 127 -0.73 -36.38 22.69
C GLY A 127 0.32 -37.25 23.38
N THR A 128 1.07 -36.71 24.35
CA THR A 128 1.99 -37.48 25.21
C THR A 128 1.47 -37.65 26.64
N PRO A 129 0.48 -38.53 26.88
CA PRO A 129 0.39 -39.23 28.15
C PRO A 129 1.26 -40.49 28.09
N GLU A 130 2.12 -40.61 29.08
CA GLU A 130 2.92 -41.76 29.49
C GLU A 130 2.45 -43.14 28.96
N SER A 131 3.12 -43.64 27.93
CA SER A 131 3.29 -45.08 27.72
C SER A 131 4.77 -45.44 27.89
N GLY A 132 5.29 -45.06 29.05
CA GLY A 132 6.64 -45.37 29.53
C GLY A 132 6.57 -46.21 30.80
N ARG A 133 5.68 -47.20 30.86
CA ARG A 133 5.61 -48.15 31.99
C ARG A 133 6.48 -49.37 31.68
N SER A 134 7.74 -49.25 32.07
CA SER A 134 8.61 -50.30 32.60
C SER A 134 8.38 -51.74 32.10
N LEU A 135 9.12 -52.17 31.09
CA LEU A 135 9.61 -53.54 31.03
C LEU A 135 10.99 -53.54 31.69
N ALA A 136 11.00 -53.82 33.00
CA ALA A 136 12.22 -54.19 33.69
C ALA A 136 12.68 -55.54 33.09
N VAL A 137 13.78 -55.51 32.35
CA VAL A 137 14.53 -56.71 31.98
C VAL A 137 15.57 -56.89 33.07
N ASP A 138 15.41 -57.94 33.86
CA ASP A 138 16.37 -58.33 34.90
C ASP A 138 17.75 -58.64 34.29
N PRO A 139 18.87 -58.31 34.96
CA PRO A 139 20.19 -58.65 34.48
C PRO A 139 20.53 -60.11 34.83
N VAL A 140 20.59 -60.97 33.82
CA VAL A 140 21.19 -62.31 33.96
C VAL A 140 22.71 -62.12 34.08
N ARG A 141 23.25 -62.42 35.26
CA ARG A 141 24.66 -62.76 35.46
C ARG A 141 24.80 -64.27 35.29
N ASP A 142 25.68 -64.72 34.41
CA ASP A 142 26.47 -65.92 34.70
C ASP A 142 27.79 -65.93 33.91
N ASP A 143 28.81 -66.46 34.58
CA ASP A 143 30.24 -66.38 34.34
C ASP A 143 30.73 -67.26 33.18
N GLY A 144 31.90 -66.90 32.60
CA GLY A 144 32.63 -67.75 31.63
C GLY A 144 33.18 -69.06 32.25
N PRO A 145 33.80 -69.97 31.48
CA PRO A 145 35.05 -69.65 30.75
C PRO A 145 35.25 -70.33 29.36
N THR A 146 36.23 -69.80 28.61
CA THR A 146 36.92 -70.32 27.39
C THR A 146 37.82 -71.57 27.68
N PRO A 147 38.55 -72.22 26.74
CA PRO A 147 38.81 -72.03 25.29
C PRO A 147 38.79 -73.35 24.44
N GLU A 148 39.35 -73.32 23.21
CA GLU A 148 39.68 -74.42 22.25
C GLU A 148 38.53 -74.81 21.27
N ASP A 149 38.69 -74.95 19.95
CA ASP A 149 39.87 -74.97 19.08
C ASP A 149 39.47 -74.77 17.59
N ALA A 150 40.46 -74.34 16.80
CA ALA A 150 40.71 -74.63 15.37
C ALA A 150 39.79 -74.14 14.20
N GLY A 151 40.46 -73.52 13.20
CA GLY A 151 40.15 -73.61 11.76
C GLY A 151 39.82 -72.28 11.09
N ASP A 152 40.78 -71.42 10.74
CA ASP A 152 41.56 -71.41 9.47
C ASP A 152 40.76 -70.98 8.22
N GLY A 153 41.29 -70.00 7.47
CA GLY A 153 40.76 -69.56 6.18
C GLY A 153 40.65 -68.04 5.94
N ALA A 154 41.78 -67.35 5.80
CA ALA A 154 41.87 -66.06 5.09
C ALA A 154 41.93 -66.30 3.55
N PRO A 155 42.16 -65.28 2.69
CA PRO A 155 41.52 -63.97 2.50
C PRO A 155 41.05 -63.78 1.02
N GLN A 156 40.46 -62.62 0.65
CA GLN A 156 40.88 -61.76 -0.50
C GLN A 156 39.78 -60.81 -1.05
N SER A 157 40.11 -59.51 -1.00
CA SER A 157 40.16 -58.54 -2.11
C SER A 157 38.97 -58.30 -3.06
N ARG A 158 38.55 -57.03 -3.13
CA ARG A 158 38.51 -56.08 -4.30
C ARG A 158 37.32 -55.12 -4.11
N ARG A 159 37.48 -53.82 -3.82
CA ARG A 159 38.01 -52.70 -4.62
C ARG A 159 37.23 -52.43 -5.93
N ALA A 160 36.51 -51.30 -5.95
CA ALA A 160 36.19 -50.36 -7.06
C ALA A 160 34.80 -49.74 -6.77
N SER A 161 34.56 -48.45 -6.48
CA SER A 161 34.95 -47.17 -7.10
C SER A 161 34.71 -47.09 -8.61
N LEU A 162 33.73 -46.28 -9.02
CA LEU A 162 33.64 -45.40 -10.21
C LEU A 162 32.14 -45.10 -10.43
N ARG A 163 31.71 -43.86 -10.15
CA ARG A 163 31.59 -42.71 -11.08
C ARG A 163 30.26 -42.69 -11.80
#